data_AF-A0A7C4D147-F1
#
_entry.id   AF-A0A7C4D147-F1
#
_cell.length_a   1.000
_cell.length_b   1.000
_cell.length_c   1.000
_cell.angle_alpha   90.00
_cell.angle_beta   90.00
_cell.angle_gamma   90.00
#
_symmetry.space_group_name_H-M   'P 1'
#
loop_
_entity.id
_entity.type
_entity.pdbx_description
1 polymer ?
#
loop_
_entity_poly.entity_id
_entity_poly.type
_entity_poly.pdbx_seq_one_letter_code
_entity_poly.pdbx_strand_id
1 'polypeptide(L)'
;MSTRDCNEFTLITGRTRFQAISMESSGKFGKEYEKSVAVVYMNPTDIDKLKLNNMVRIISNNRIIVLPVKEDPSLPNRVIFIPIGPWSNFLISSKSIVGMPNYKSVKVCVEKVNNDESLPHLEDLFASIGRPFITFTGKDLVEQYGVCNNGVKLATCTFCGAVCSNIVIKVCGNTVLEVLDGCSISVSKFINRHRNRVLRPLIRIPNSFEFKEVTLPIAMNKAVDILLNSKHPLIYGLSSTSNEAIEIAIEIARILKGAIDSTASICHGPTLLGLDGAIMKSFKLDMLSDIDTVVIWGANPAEAHPKLMYIIKKYVKSIAVIDVRESETMKMADIGLIIEPGKDLKLIRTIRSIIKGYKNGVKLMNIDTDIIERLVKILLNTKKGVIFTGLGLSMNRARFMNIVELVELVKELNDYSEWYLQPLRGHFNVTGTNILLKNSTGYPFAVDFYSDTPIMAPGVTTAIDLLKNREVDSVIVIASDPAAHMPNECVEILAELPLIVIDSRWSLTASLADVVIPTCLTGIECEGSIYRMDYKMIKVNKVVDPPESMLCDVDVLRMLLDHIKKGLGYD
;
A
#
# COMPACT_ATOMS: atom_id res chain seq x y z
N MET A 1 -28.22 -0.14 22.86
CA MET A 1 -26.94 -0.12 23.58
C MET A 1 -26.75 1.27 24.15
N SER A 2 -26.67 1.39 25.47
CA SER A 2 -26.49 2.67 26.14
C SER A 2 -25.20 3.35 25.64
N THR A 3 -25.30 4.64 25.36
CA THR A 3 -24.18 5.53 25.09
C THR A 3 -23.23 5.48 26.28
N ARG A 4 -22.16 4.69 26.20
CA ARG A 4 -20.99 4.93 27.05
C ARG A 4 -20.51 6.34 26.71
N ASP A 5 -20.29 7.17 27.73
CA ASP A 5 -19.55 8.43 27.61
C ASP A 5 -18.11 8.12 27.19
N CYS A 6 -17.92 7.85 25.90
CA CYS A 6 -16.60 7.62 25.33
C CYS A 6 -16.10 8.92 24.69
N ASN A 7 -14.80 9.18 24.81
CA ASN A 7 -14.21 10.31 24.12
C ASN A 7 -14.04 9.95 22.64
N GLU A 8 -14.89 10.49 21.78
CA GLU A 8 -14.81 10.24 20.34
C GLU A 8 -13.61 10.96 19.73
N PHE A 9 -12.81 10.22 18.95
CA PHE A 9 -11.73 10.71 18.11
C PHE A 9 -11.91 10.21 16.68
N THR A 10 -11.22 10.88 15.75
CA THR A 10 -11.07 10.40 14.38
C THR A 10 -9.69 9.77 14.21
N LEU A 11 -9.66 8.46 13.93
CA LEU A 11 -8.46 7.72 13.59
C LEU A 11 -8.12 7.92 12.10
N ILE A 12 -6.89 8.35 11.86
CA ILE A 12 -6.23 8.34 10.56
C ILE A 12 -5.04 7.39 10.59
N THR A 13 -4.80 6.70 9.48
CA THR A 13 -3.64 5.81 9.34
C THR A 13 -2.70 6.30 8.24
N GLY A 14 -1.52 5.71 8.14
CA GLY A 14 -0.59 6.00 7.05
C GLY A 14 0.74 5.31 7.25
N ARG A 15 1.56 5.29 6.20
CA ARG A 15 2.91 4.75 6.28
C ARG A 15 3.88 5.85 6.71
N THR A 16 4.81 5.51 7.59
CA THR A 16 5.96 6.37 7.92
C THR A 16 7.23 5.84 7.25
N ARG A 17 8.22 6.70 7.06
CA ARG A 17 9.53 6.37 6.50
C ARG A 17 10.29 5.43 7.43
N PHE A 18 10.20 5.64 8.74
CA PHE A 18 10.82 4.74 9.72
C PHE A 18 10.22 3.34 9.64
N GLN A 19 8.89 3.23 9.53
CA GLN A 19 8.22 1.95 9.29
C GLN A 19 8.69 1.28 7.99
N ALA A 20 8.81 2.02 6.89
CA ALA A 20 9.29 1.47 5.63
C ALA A 20 10.75 0.98 5.73
N ILE A 21 11.61 1.71 6.43
CA ILE A 21 13.00 1.32 6.67
C ILE A 21 13.07 0.06 7.53
N SER A 22 12.34 0.01 8.65
CA SER A 22 12.36 -1.10 9.61
C SER A 22 11.80 -2.39 9.02
N MET A 23 10.78 -2.29 8.15
CA MET A 23 10.28 -3.43 7.37
C MET A 23 11.37 -4.05 6.50
N GLU A 24 12.19 -3.23 5.85
CA GLU A 24 13.29 -3.68 4.98
C GLU A 24 14.51 -4.17 5.78
N SER A 25 14.81 -3.56 6.94
CA SER A 25 16.02 -3.86 7.71
C SER A 25 15.85 -4.91 8.80
N SER A 26 14.67 -5.04 9.39
CA SER A 26 14.41 -5.96 10.52
C SER A 26 13.28 -6.95 10.27
N GLY A 27 12.57 -6.82 9.14
CA GLY A 27 11.36 -7.60 8.87
C GLY A 27 10.19 -7.19 9.77
N LYS A 28 9.00 -7.75 9.52
CA LYS A 28 7.77 -7.39 10.24
C LYS A 28 7.63 -8.01 11.63
N PHE A 29 8.47 -8.99 11.95
CA PHE A 29 8.60 -9.58 13.28
C PHE A 29 9.72 -8.92 14.11
N GLY A 30 10.42 -7.93 13.54
CA GLY A 30 11.50 -7.22 14.22
C GLY A 30 10.96 -6.18 15.21
N LYS A 31 11.66 -6.00 16.34
CA LYS A 31 11.32 -5.00 17.38
C LYS A 31 11.25 -3.57 16.85
N GLU A 32 12.10 -3.22 15.87
CA GLU A 32 12.09 -1.88 15.27
C GLU A 32 10.86 -1.65 14.38
N TYR A 33 10.34 -2.71 13.75
CA TYR A 33 9.06 -2.64 13.06
C TYR A 33 7.91 -2.50 14.06
N GLU A 34 7.85 -3.34 15.10
CA GLU A 34 6.82 -3.25 16.15
C GLU A 34 6.76 -1.84 16.75
N LYS A 35 7.88 -1.29 17.23
CA LYS A 35 7.95 0.09 17.75
C LYS A 35 7.46 1.14 16.75
N SER A 36 7.61 0.89 15.46
CA SER A 36 7.21 1.83 14.39
C SER A 36 5.72 1.81 14.07
N VAL A 37 4.99 0.74 14.44
CA VAL A 37 3.56 0.58 14.12
C VAL A 37 2.64 0.38 15.32
N ALA A 38 3.17 -0.12 16.44
CA ALA A 38 2.48 -0.34 17.69
C ALA A 38 2.56 0.92 18.57
N VAL A 39 2.08 2.04 18.05
CA VAL A 39 2.12 3.36 18.70
C VAL A 39 0.99 4.23 18.18
N VAL A 40 0.42 5.07 19.04
CA VAL A 40 -0.55 6.10 18.65
C VAL A 40 0.02 7.48 18.89
N TYR A 41 -0.11 8.33 17.89
CA TYR A 41 0.26 9.73 17.96
C TYR A 41 -0.99 10.57 18.30
N MET A 42 -0.85 11.47 19.27
CA MET A 42 -1.94 12.32 19.77
C MET A 42 -1.45 13.76 20.00
N ASN A 43 -2.35 14.73 19.86
CA ASN A 43 -2.06 16.11 20.20
C ASN A 43 -1.82 16.24 21.73
N PRO A 44 -0.77 16.96 22.19
CA PRO A 44 -0.51 17.17 23.62
C PRO A 44 -1.71 17.70 24.42
N THR A 45 -2.51 18.59 23.81
CA THR A 45 -3.70 19.15 24.43
C THR A 45 -4.76 18.08 24.74
N ASP A 46 -4.90 17.07 23.87
CA ASP A 46 -5.83 15.97 24.09
C ASP A 46 -5.31 14.99 25.15
N ILE A 47 -3.99 14.75 25.17
CA ILE A 47 -3.32 13.94 26.20
C ILE A 47 -3.56 14.56 27.59
N ASP A 48 -3.34 15.86 27.73
CA ASP A 48 -3.54 16.60 28.99
C ASP A 48 -5.01 16.61 29.43
N LYS A 49 -5.94 16.90 28.51
CA LYS A 49 -7.38 16.90 28.79
C LYS A 49 -7.90 15.56 29.26
N LEU A 50 -7.43 14.49 28.60
CA LEU A 50 -7.78 13.12 28.98
C LEU A 50 -6.97 12.62 30.18
N LYS A 51 -5.95 13.38 30.63
CA LYS A 51 -5.01 12.99 31.70
C LYS A 51 -4.42 11.60 31.43
N LEU A 52 -4.03 11.36 30.18
CA LEU A 52 -3.38 10.12 29.77
C LEU A 52 -1.98 10.05 30.36
N ASN A 53 -1.53 8.83 30.63
CA ASN A 53 -0.16 8.50 30.97
C ASN A 53 0.55 8.02 29.68
N ASN A 54 1.41 7.00 29.77
CA ASN A 54 2.20 6.54 28.62
C ASN A 54 1.42 5.65 27.65
N MET A 55 0.21 5.22 28.00
CA MET A 55 -0.59 4.26 27.23
C MET A 55 -2.03 4.76 27.11
N VAL A 56 -2.73 4.29 26.06
CA VAL A 56 -4.13 4.63 25.85
C VAL A 56 -4.90 3.45 25.30
N ARG A 57 -6.17 3.36 25.69
CA ARG A 57 -7.12 2.36 25.24
C ARG A 57 -7.94 2.93 24.10
N ILE A 58 -7.98 2.23 22.96
CA ILE A 58 -8.69 2.65 21.76
C ILE A 58 -9.69 1.57 21.37
N ILE A 59 -10.93 1.96 21.15
CA ILE A 59 -12.04 1.05 20.88
C ILE A 59 -12.68 1.40 19.55
N SER A 60 -12.82 0.41 18.68
CA SER A 60 -13.59 0.52 17.44
C SER A 60 -14.16 -0.84 17.05
N ASN A 61 -15.38 -0.86 16.50
CA ASN A 61 -16.01 -2.08 16.01
C ASN A 61 -15.98 -3.27 17.01
N ASN A 62 -16.27 -3.02 18.29
CA ASN A 62 -16.19 -3.99 19.40
C ASN A 62 -14.80 -4.60 19.64
N ARG A 63 -13.75 -4.05 19.02
CA ARG A 63 -12.35 -4.41 19.25
C ARG A 63 -11.68 -3.34 20.09
N ILE A 64 -10.77 -3.76 20.94
CA ILE A 64 -10.01 -2.91 21.86
C ILE A 64 -8.54 -3.13 21.57
N ILE A 65 -7.78 -2.05 21.53
CA ILE A 65 -6.32 -2.12 21.50
C ILE A 65 -5.74 -1.11 22.48
N VAL A 66 -4.64 -1.48 23.13
CA VAL A 66 -3.90 -0.59 24.01
C VAL A 66 -2.57 -0.26 23.36
N LEU A 67 -2.26 1.03 23.24
CA LEU A 67 -1.05 1.49 22.54
C LEU A 67 -0.27 2.52 23.35
N PRO A 68 1.07 2.54 23.23
CA PRO A 68 1.89 3.65 23.69
C PRO A 68 1.49 4.95 23.03
N VAL A 69 1.39 6.01 23.82
CA VAL A 69 1.09 7.36 23.35
C VAL A 69 2.39 8.08 23.03
N LYS A 70 2.42 8.73 21.87
CA LYS A 70 3.48 9.67 21.49
C LYS A 70 2.85 11.02 21.15
N GLU A 71 3.43 12.08 21.71
CA GLU A 71 3.01 13.44 21.40
C GLU A 71 3.31 13.79 19.95
N ASP A 72 2.32 14.39 19.28
CA ASP A 72 2.46 14.97 17.95
C ASP A 72 1.64 16.27 17.87
N PRO A 73 2.27 17.45 18.08
CA PRO A 73 1.57 18.73 18.01
C PRO A 73 1.08 19.08 16.60
N SER A 74 1.52 18.36 15.56
CA SER A 74 1.03 18.57 14.18
C SER A 74 -0.39 18.06 13.95
N LEU A 75 -0.89 17.19 14.83
CA LEU A 75 -2.25 16.64 14.75
C LEU A 75 -3.27 17.65 15.25
N PRO A 76 -4.41 17.83 14.54
CA PRO A 76 -5.54 18.57 15.09
C PRO A 76 -6.10 17.89 16.35
N ASN A 77 -6.74 18.67 17.21
CA ASN A 77 -7.48 18.12 18.33
C ASN A 77 -8.54 17.11 17.87
N ARG A 78 -8.77 16.06 18.66
CA ARG A 78 -9.70 14.95 18.39
C ARG A 78 -9.34 14.12 17.15
N VAL A 79 -8.08 14.19 16.69
CA VAL A 79 -7.54 13.33 15.64
C VAL A 79 -6.36 12.54 16.20
N ILE A 80 -6.35 11.22 15.99
CA ILE A 80 -5.22 10.35 16.35
C ILE A 80 -4.64 9.71 15.09
N PHE A 81 -3.33 9.51 15.09
CA PHE A 81 -2.64 8.83 13.99
C PHE A 81 -2.00 7.53 14.48
N ILE A 82 -2.33 6.41 13.83
CA ILE A 82 -1.66 5.12 14.05
C ILE A 82 -1.04 4.67 12.72
N PRO A 83 0.26 4.38 12.67
CA PRO A 83 0.87 3.86 11.46
C PRO A 83 0.17 2.58 10.98
N ILE A 84 0.08 2.39 9.67
CA ILE A 84 -0.61 1.22 9.09
C ILE A 84 0.09 -0.07 9.52
N GLY A 85 -0.63 -1.06 10.00
CA GLY A 85 -0.04 -2.32 10.46
C GLY A 85 -1.03 -3.14 11.29
N PRO A 86 -0.61 -4.28 11.85
CA PRO A 86 -1.51 -5.19 12.58
C PRO A 86 -2.36 -4.50 13.65
N TRP A 87 -1.74 -3.61 14.44
CA TRP A 87 -2.42 -2.86 15.49
C TRP A 87 -3.49 -1.90 14.98
N SER A 88 -3.22 -1.12 13.91
CA SER A 88 -4.25 -0.24 13.35
C SER A 88 -5.34 -1.04 12.64
N ASN A 89 -4.99 -2.12 11.92
CA ASN A 89 -5.93 -2.98 11.22
C ASN A 89 -6.96 -3.62 12.16
N PHE A 90 -6.59 -3.88 13.42
CA PHE A 90 -7.48 -4.35 14.47
C PHE A 90 -8.62 -3.36 14.80
N LEU A 91 -8.48 -2.09 14.43
CA LEU A 91 -9.49 -1.05 14.62
C LEU A 91 -10.26 -0.71 13.33
N ILE A 92 -9.85 -1.25 12.17
CA ILE A 92 -10.48 -0.97 10.89
C ILE A 92 -11.55 -2.02 10.61
N SER A 93 -12.73 -1.55 10.21
CA SER A 93 -13.79 -2.45 9.73
C SER A 93 -13.63 -2.74 8.24
N SER A 94 -13.86 -3.99 7.85
CA SER A 94 -14.02 -4.47 6.47
C SER A 94 -15.24 -3.89 5.74
N LYS A 95 -16.11 -3.13 6.40
CA LYS A 95 -17.26 -2.46 5.74
C LYS A 95 -16.77 -1.46 4.69
N SER A 96 -17.11 -1.75 3.44
CA SER A 96 -16.73 -0.99 2.25
C SER A 96 -17.98 -0.71 1.40
N ILE A 97 -17.94 0.33 0.55
CA ILE A 97 -18.97 0.59 -0.48
C ILE A 97 -18.47 0.19 -1.87
N VAL A 98 -17.17 0.37 -2.12
CA VAL A 98 -16.51 0.16 -3.42
C VAL A 98 -15.25 -0.71 -3.27
N GLY A 99 -15.23 -1.61 -2.28
CA GLY A 99 -14.08 -2.45 -1.92
C GLY A 99 -12.98 -1.77 -1.11
N MET A 100 -13.07 -0.46 -0.88
CA MET A 100 -12.08 0.31 -0.10
C MET A 100 -12.58 0.58 1.33
N PRO A 101 -12.01 -0.07 2.37
CA PRO A 101 -12.27 0.27 3.77
C PRO A 101 -11.90 1.73 4.08
N ASN A 102 -12.50 2.28 5.13
CA ASN A 102 -12.19 3.64 5.58
C ASN A 102 -10.95 3.60 6.49
N TYR A 103 -9.84 4.21 6.04
CA TYR A 103 -8.59 4.25 6.79
C TYR A 103 -8.22 5.67 7.27
N LYS A 104 -8.97 6.69 6.84
CA LYS A 104 -8.64 8.12 7.04
C LYS A 104 -9.75 8.90 7.73
N SER A 105 -10.80 8.22 8.19
CA SER A 105 -11.91 8.86 8.90
C SER A 105 -12.69 7.86 9.76
N VAL A 106 -11.97 6.98 10.47
CA VAL A 106 -12.59 5.98 11.37
C VAL A 106 -12.93 6.65 12.69
N LYS A 107 -14.17 6.48 13.15
CA LYS A 107 -14.56 6.93 14.49
C LYS A 107 -14.15 5.89 15.52
N VAL A 108 -13.45 6.36 16.56
CA VAL A 108 -12.94 5.53 17.64
C VAL A 108 -13.20 6.18 18.98
N CYS A 109 -13.34 5.35 20.00
CA CYS A 109 -13.38 5.78 21.39
C CYS A 109 -11.97 5.73 21.98
N VAL A 110 -11.58 6.78 22.68
CA VAL A 110 -10.28 6.87 23.38
C VAL A 110 -10.53 6.96 24.87
N GLU A 111 -9.91 6.08 25.63
CA GLU A 111 -10.09 5.94 27.07
C GLU A 111 -8.74 5.77 27.77
N LYS A 112 -8.71 6.07 29.07
CA LYS A 112 -7.57 5.70 29.91
C LYS A 112 -7.47 4.18 29.99
N VAL A 113 -6.24 3.70 30.13
CA VAL A 113 -5.95 2.29 30.36
C VAL A 113 -6.41 1.88 31.76
N ASN A 114 -6.99 0.70 31.88
CA ASN A 114 -7.30 0.09 33.18
C ASN A 114 -6.03 -0.55 33.78
N ASN A 115 -5.99 -0.76 35.10
CA ASN A 115 -4.75 -1.10 35.82
C ASN A 115 -4.01 -2.40 35.40
N ASP A 116 -4.58 -3.20 34.48
CA ASP A 116 -4.04 -4.50 34.09
C ASP A 116 -3.85 -4.67 32.56
N GLU A 117 -4.18 -3.66 31.74
CA GLU A 117 -4.03 -3.78 30.27
C GLU A 117 -2.63 -3.33 29.81
N SER A 118 -2.01 -4.11 28.92
CA SER A 118 -0.69 -3.83 28.34
C SER A 118 -0.77 -3.75 26.81
N LEU A 119 0.34 -3.34 26.18
CA LEU A 119 0.49 -3.41 24.72
C LEU A 119 0.38 -4.87 24.28
N PRO A 120 -0.61 -5.26 23.44
CA PRO A 120 -0.62 -6.60 22.87
C PRO A 120 0.59 -6.75 21.95
N HIS A 121 1.35 -7.82 22.14
CA HIS A 121 2.40 -8.21 21.21
C HIS A 121 1.77 -8.77 19.91
N LEU A 122 2.58 -8.88 18.86
CA LEU A 122 2.10 -9.40 17.59
C LEU A 122 1.51 -10.81 17.74
N GLU A 123 2.10 -11.64 18.59
CA GLU A 123 1.64 -12.98 18.94
C GLU A 123 0.24 -12.96 19.56
N ASP A 124 -0.08 -11.96 20.40
CA ASP A 124 -1.41 -11.83 21.01
C ASP A 124 -2.47 -11.48 19.96
N LEU A 125 -2.13 -10.60 19.01
CA LEU A 125 -3.01 -10.28 17.88
C LEU A 125 -3.24 -11.51 17.00
N PHE A 126 -2.20 -12.29 16.75
CA PHE A 126 -2.27 -13.54 15.99
C PHE A 126 -3.03 -14.66 16.75
N ALA A 127 -2.91 -14.71 18.07
CA ALA A 127 -3.69 -15.61 18.92
C ALA A 127 -5.19 -15.32 18.82
N SER A 128 -5.56 -14.04 18.75
CA SER A 128 -6.96 -13.62 18.62
C SER A 128 -7.64 -14.09 17.32
N ILE A 129 -6.85 -14.40 16.28
CA ILE A 129 -7.33 -14.94 15.00
C ILE A 129 -7.17 -16.47 14.91
N GLY A 130 -6.97 -17.14 16.06
CA GLY A 130 -6.84 -18.60 16.15
C GLY A 130 -5.46 -19.14 15.75
N ARG A 131 -4.43 -18.29 15.62
CA ARG A 131 -3.08 -18.65 15.17
C ARG A 131 -1.98 -18.13 16.11
N PRO A 132 -1.91 -18.56 17.39
CA PRO A 132 -1.08 -17.95 18.43
C PRO A 132 0.45 -18.06 18.26
N PHE A 133 0.96 -18.96 17.40
CA PHE A 133 2.39 -19.26 17.36
C PHE A 133 2.98 -19.15 15.96
N ILE A 134 4.07 -18.38 15.87
CA ILE A 134 4.94 -18.31 14.70
C ILE A 134 6.08 -19.30 14.92
N THR A 135 6.07 -20.41 14.20
CA THR A 135 7.05 -21.50 14.36
C THR A 135 8.24 -21.40 13.41
N PHE A 136 8.18 -20.50 12.43
CA PHE A 136 9.23 -20.26 11.46
C PHE A 136 9.56 -18.77 11.41
N THR A 137 10.84 -18.46 11.28
CA THR A 137 11.34 -17.10 11.04
C THR A 137 12.23 -17.11 9.80
N GLY A 138 12.17 -16.01 9.03
CA GLY A 138 13.04 -15.86 7.86
C GLY A 138 14.51 -15.93 8.26
N LYS A 139 15.33 -16.51 7.38
CA LYS A 139 16.77 -16.67 7.58
C LYS A 139 17.50 -15.54 6.89
N ASP A 140 18.53 -15.00 7.54
CA ASP A 140 19.44 -14.06 6.89
C ASP A 140 20.43 -14.84 6.02
N LEU A 141 20.57 -14.41 4.76
CA LEU A 141 21.57 -14.95 3.85
C LEU A 141 22.95 -14.50 4.29
N VAL A 142 23.91 -15.43 4.29
CA VAL A 142 25.32 -15.11 4.51
C VAL A 142 25.84 -14.34 3.29
N GLU A 143 26.19 -13.08 3.49
CA GLU A 143 26.80 -12.27 2.43
C GLU A 143 28.23 -12.75 2.17
N GLN A 144 28.49 -13.21 0.94
CA GLN A 144 29.81 -13.66 0.50
C GLN A 144 30.59 -12.49 -0.09
N TYR A 145 31.57 -12.01 0.66
CA TYR A 145 32.54 -11.03 0.17
C TYR A 145 33.52 -11.73 -0.78
N GLY A 146 33.23 -11.65 -2.08
CA GLY A 146 34.14 -12.13 -3.13
C GLY A 146 35.31 -11.17 -3.37
N VAL A 147 36.02 -11.34 -4.48
CA VAL A 147 37.04 -10.36 -4.91
C VAL A 147 36.34 -9.05 -5.31
N CYS A 148 36.69 -7.95 -4.63
CA CYS A 148 36.10 -6.64 -4.88
C CYS A 148 36.69 -6.00 -6.14
N ASN A 149 36.06 -6.21 -7.30
CA ASN A 149 36.49 -5.62 -8.58
C ASN A 149 35.89 -4.22 -8.86
N ASN A 150 35.69 -3.38 -7.83
CA ASN A 150 35.04 -2.06 -7.96
C ASN A 150 33.72 -2.10 -8.79
N GLY A 151 32.87 -3.10 -8.54
CA GLY A 151 31.63 -3.26 -9.31
C GLY A 151 30.68 -2.09 -9.04
N VAL A 152 30.42 -1.29 -10.07
CA VAL A 152 29.41 -0.21 -10.03
C VAL A 152 28.29 -0.57 -10.99
N LYS A 153 27.06 -0.64 -10.48
CA LYS A 153 25.86 -0.96 -11.26
C LYS A 153 24.84 0.17 -11.16
N LEU A 154 24.18 0.48 -12.28
CA LEU A 154 22.99 1.30 -12.28
C LEU A 154 21.78 0.43 -11.96
N ALA A 155 20.93 0.90 -11.06
CA ALA A 155 19.78 0.16 -10.59
C ALA A 155 18.51 1.03 -10.58
N THR A 156 17.37 0.33 -10.67
CA THR A 156 16.05 0.93 -10.52
C THR A 156 15.46 0.51 -9.17
N CYS A 157 14.98 1.46 -8.37
CA CYS A 157 14.34 1.14 -7.09
C CYS A 157 12.97 0.50 -7.32
N THR A 158 12.82 -0.74 -6.87
CA THR A 158 11.55 -1.48 -6.87
C THR A 158 10.86 -1.38 -5.50
N PHE A 159 10.69 -0.18 -4.94
CA PHE A 159 9.93 0.03 -3.70
C PHE A 159 8.59 0.75 -3.93
N CYS A 160 8.62 2.07 -4.15
CA CYS A 160 7.42 2.87 -4.39
C CYS A 160 7.20 3.12 -5.89
N GLY A 161 5.99 3.57 -6.24
CA GLY A 161 5.57 3.88 -7.61
C GLY A 161 6.36 4.99 -8.30
N ALA A 162 7.31 5.64 -7.62
CA ALA A 162 8.21 6.62 -8.22
C ALA A 162 9.35 5.99 -9.03
N VAL A 163 9.66 4.71 -8.79
CA VAL A 163 10.56 3.87 -9.60
C VAL A 163 11.81 4.64 -10.07
N CYS A 164 12.62 5.09 -9.10
CA CYS A 164 13.81 5.90 -9.39
C CYS A 164 14.85 5.05 -10.12
N SER A 165 15.25 5.44 -11.33
CA SER A 165 16.13 4.66 -12.23
C SER A 165 17.63 5.01 -12.15
N ASN A 166 17.97 6.06 -11.40
CA ASN A 166 19.33 6.63 -11.40
C ASN A 166 20.07 6.31 -10.10
N ILE A 167 19.89 5.09 -9.57
CA ILE A 167 20.54 4.66 -8.32
C ILE A 167 21.84 3.96 -8.67
N VAL A 168 22.92 4.37 -8.03
CA VAL A 168 24.24 3.77 -8.24
C VAL A 168 24.52 2.84 -7.09
N ILE A 169 24.79 1.57 -7.39
CA ILE A 169 25.05 0.53 -6.40
C ILE A 169 26.49 0.06 -6.56
N LYS A 170 27.25 0.14 -5.46
CA LYS A 170 28.58 -0.47 -5.37
C LYS A 170 28.45 -1.88 -4.82
N VAL A 171 29.01 -2.84 -5.53
CA VAL A 171 28.98 -4.26 -5.18
C VAL A 171 30.39 -4.81 -5.05
N CYS A 172 30.56 -5.75 -4.11
CA CYS A 172 31.74 -6.60 -4.01
C CYS A 172 31.29 -8.07 -4.00
N GLY A 173 31.69 -8.83 -5.04
CA GLY A 173 31.08 -10.13 -5.31
C GLY A 173 29.56 -9.99 -5.47
N ASN A 174 28.80 -10.71 -4.64
CA ASN A 174 27.34 -10.66 -4.61
C ASN A 174 26.75 -9.75 -3.51
N THR A 175 27.61 -9.01 -2.81
CA THR A 175 27.27 -8.14 -1.67
C THR A 175 27.10 -6.69 -2.10
N VAL A 176 26.01 -6.04 -1.66
CA VAL A 176 25.81 -4.59 -1.86
C VAL A 176 26.50 -3.84 -0.73
N LEU A 177 27.53 -3.06 -1.06
CA LEU A 177 28.30 -2.29 -0.09
C LEU A 177 27.72 -0.90 0.13
N GLU A 178 27.30 -0.25 -0.95
CA GLU A 178 26.86 1.14 -0.90
C GLU A 178 25.77 1.40 -1.95
N VAL A 179 24.83 2.26 -1.58
CA VAL A 179 23.72 2.69 -2.43
C VAL A 179 23.72 4.22 -2.46
N LEU A 180 24.12 4.78 -3.60
CA LEU A 180 24.18 6.21 -3.84
C LEU A 180 22.93 6.69 -4.58
N ASP A 181 22.55 7.94 -4.36
CA ASP A 181 21.38 8.60 -4.95
C ASP A 181 20.00 8.01 -4.62
N GLY A 182 19.93 6.94 -3.81
CA GLY A 182 18.69 6.41 -3.25
C GLY A 182 18.19 7.21 -2.03
N CYS A 183 16.88 7.19 -1.78
CA CYS A 183 16.36 7.62 -0.49
C CYS A 183 16.64 6.56 0.60
N SER A 184 16.45 6.90 1.88
CA SER A 184 16.72 5.98 3.00
C SER A 184 15.98 4.65 2.91
N ILE A 185 14.78 4.63 2.32
CA ILE A 185 14.03 3.38 2.08
C ILE A 185 14.71 2.53 0.99
N SER A 186 15.12 3.17 -0.10
CA SER A 186 15.86 2.50 -1.18
C SER A 186 17.18 1.92 -0.67
N VAL A 187 17.92 2.69 0.11
CA VAL A 187 19.16 2.25 0.76
C VAL A 187 18.89 1.03 1.65
N SER A 188 17.87 1.11 2.51
CA SER A 188 17.49 -0.01 3.38
C SER A 188 17.14 -1.27 2.58
N LYS A 189 16.35 -1.15 1.51
CA LYS A 189 15.94 -2.28 0.67
C LYS A 189 17.12 -3.00 0.01
N PHE A 190 18.04 -2.26 -0.61
CA PHE A 190 19.19 -2.86 -1.31
C PHE A 190 20.23 -3.44 -0.34
N ILE A 191 20.56 -2.71 0.73
CA ILE A 191 21.54 -3.18 1.73
C ILE A 191 20.99 -4.42 2.44
N ASN A 192 19.75 -4.39 2.92
CA ASN A 192 19.16 -5.46 3.72
C ASN A 192 18.43 -6.52 2.87
N ARG A 193 18.67 -6.60 1.55
CA ARG A 193 18.06 -7.61 0.67
C ARG A 193 18.32 -9.05 1.14
N HIS A 194 19.41 -9.28 1.87
CA HIS A 194 19.82 -10.58 2.40
C HIS A 194 19.00 -11.00 3.64
N ARG A 195 18.26 -10.08 4.28
CA ARG A 195 17.58 -10.35 5.55
C ARG A 195 16.19 -10.96 5.40
N ASN A 196 15.80 -11.74 6.42
CA ASN A 196 14.45 -12.30 6.59
C ASN A 196 13.95 -13.10 5.37
N ARG A 197 14.80 -13.92 4.76
CA ARG A 197 14.53 -14.63 3.52
C ARG A 197 13.92 -16.01 3.76
N VAL A 198 13.04 -16.42 2.87
CA VAL A 198 12.59 -17.81 2.73
C VAL A 198 13.40 -18.41 1.60
N LEU A 199 14.15 -19.49 1.86
CA LEU A 199 15.13 -20.04 0.90
C LEU A 199 14.71 -21.40 0.33
N ARG A 200 13.78 -22.08 0.99
CA ARG A 200 13.22 -23.36 0.58
C ARG A 200 11.70 -23.28 0.66
N PRO A 201 10.98 -23.95 -0.24
CA PRO A 201 9.54 -24.11 -0.12
C PRO A 201 9.14 -24.74 1.22
N LEU A 202 8.02 -24.28 1.77
CA LEU A 202 7.49 -24.73 3.05
C LEU A 202 6.05 -25.23 2.87
N ILE A 203 5.72 -26.33 3.54
CA ILE A 203 4.34 -26.80 3.70
C ILE A 203 4.02 -26.86 5.18
N ARG A 204 2.86 -26.32 5.58
CA ARG A 204 2.35 -26.43 6.95
C ARG A 204 1.99 -27.88 7.27
N ILE A 205 2.42 -28.34 8.44
CA ILE A 205 2.01 -29.65 8.95
C ILE A 205 0.52 -29.58 9.32
N PRO A 206 -0.33 -30.52 8.84
CA PRO A 206 -1.76 -30.51 9.15
C PRO A 206 -2.03 -30.46 10.65
N ASN A 207 -3.02 -29.66 11.06
CA ASN A 207 -3.41 -29.44 12.46
C ASN A 207 -2.27 -28.93 13.37
N SER A 208 -1.23 -28.32 12.78
CA SER A 208 -0.09 -27.75 13.49
C SER A 208 0.20 -26.33 13.02
N PHE A 209 0.93 -25.59 13.84
CA PHE A 209 1.50 -24.29 13.47
C PHE A 209 2.87 -24.42 12.83
N GLU A 210 3.45 -25.62 12.78
CA GLU A 210 4.79 -25.91 12.25
C GLU A 210 4.84 -26.05 10.73
N PHE A 211 6.00 -25.71 10.16
CA PHE A 211 6.29 -25.85 8.74
C PHE A 211 7.39 -26.89 8.50
N LYS A 212 7.24 -27.63 7.42
CA LYS A 212 8.25 -28.55 6.89
C LYS A 212 8.87 -27.97 5.62
N GLU A 213 10.20 -27.88 5.57
CA GLU A 213 10.94 -27.60 4.35
C GLU A 213 10.78 -28.77 3.35
N VAL A 214 10.44 -28.44 2.10
CA VAL A 214 10.23 -29.41 1.02
C VAL A 214 10.88 -28.94 -0.27
N THR A 215 10.95 -29.82 -1.27
CA THR A 215 11.42 -29.45 -2.61
C THR A 215 10.35 -28.67 -3.37
N LEU A 216 10.76 -27.89 -4.37
CA LEU A 216 9.84 -27.11 -5.20
C LEU A 216 8.77 -27.98 -5.88
N PRO A 217 9.07 -29.16 -6.46
CA PRO A 217 8.03 -30.02 -7.01
C PRO A 217 6.96 -30.47 -6.00
N ILE A 218 7.35 -30.75 -4.74
CA ILE A 218 6.39 -31.15 -3.69
C ILE A 218 5.48 -29.98 -3.32
N ALA A 219 6.05 -28.79 -3.11
CA ALA A 219 5.25 -27.58 -2.83
C ALA A 219 4.34 -27.20 -4.00
N MET A 220 4.86 -27.32 -5.24
CA MET A 220 4.10 -27.05 -6.46
C MET A 220 2.91 -27.99 -6.59
N ASN A 221 3.11 -29.30 -6.43
CA ASN A 221 2.01 -30.27 -6.47
C ASN A 221 0.95 -29.95 -5.42
N LYS A 222 1.35 -29.62 -4.18
CA LYS A 222 0.39 -29.25 -3.13
C LYS A 222 -0.39 -27.98 -3.46
N ALA A 223 0.27 -26.97 -4.03
CA ALA A 223 -0.38 -25.74 -4.47
C ALA A 223 -1.38 -26.00 -5.62
N VAL A 224 -0.99 -26.81 -6.61
CA VAL A 224 -1.85 -27.23 -7.72
C VAL A 224 -3.05 -28.01 -7.20
N ASP A 225 -2.84 -28.95 -6.27
CA ASP A 225 -3.94 -29.72 -5.64
C ASP A 225 -4.95 -28.80 -4.95
N ILE A 226 -4.50 -27.76 -4.23
CA ILE A 226 -5.40 -26.78 -3.60
C ILE A 226 -6.22 -26.05 -4.67
N LEU A 227 -5.55 -25.56 -5.72
CA LEU A 227 -6.19 -24.74 -6.75
C LEU A 227 -7.15 -25.54 -7.64
N LEU A 228 -6.81 -26.79 -8.00
CA LEU A 228 -7.69 -27.65 -8.81
C LEU A 228 -8.92 -28.16 -8.03
N ASN A 229 -8.84 -28.22 -6.70
CA ASN A 229 -9.98 -28.56 -5.84
C ASN A 229 -10.82 -27.34 -5.42
N SER A 230 -10.34 -26.12 -5.70
CA SER A 230 -11.03 -24.86 -5.40
C SER A 230 -12.13 -24.60 -6.42
N LYS A 231 -13.31 -24.22 -5.94
CA LYS A 231 -14.44 -23.83 -6.80
C LYS A 231 -14.35 -22.37 -7.21
N HIS A 232 -13.76 -21.53 -6.35
CA HIS A 232 -13.61 -20.11 -6.60
C HIS A 232 -12.35 -19.56 -5.90
N PRO A 233 -11.16 -19.69 -6.54
CA PRO A 233 -9.91 -19.21 -5.97
C PRO A 233 -9.76 -17.70 -6.14
N LEU A 234 -9.11 -17.05 -5.16
CA LEU A 234 -8.69 -15.64 -5.23
C LEU A 234 -7.18 -15.52 -5.44
N ILE A 235 -6.76 -14.83 -6.51
CA ILE A 235 -5.39 -14.35 -6.69
C ILE A 235 -5.27 -12.91 -6.21
N TYR A 236 -4.39 -12.64 -5.23
CA TYR A 236 -4.24 -11.31 -4.66
C TYR A 236 -2.78 -10.84 -4.58
N GLY A 237 -2.56 -9.54 -4.80
CA GLY A 237 -1.29 -8.86 -4.51
C GLY A 237 -0.69 -8.18 -5.73
N LEU A 238 0.22 -8.87 -6.41
CA LEU A 238 0.77 -8.61 -7.76
C LEU A 238 1.56 -7.30 -7.94
N SER A 239 1.41 -6.34 -7.04
CA SER A 239 1.87 -4.97 -7.22
C SER A 239 3.39 -4.80 -6.99
N SER A 240 4.05 -5.85 -6.52
CA SER A 240 5.48 -5.89 -6.23
C SER A 240 6.23 -7.00 -6.99
N THR A 241 5.73 -7.37 -8.18
CA THR A 241 6.40 -8.29 -9.12
C THR A 241 6.47 -7.67 -10.53
N SER A 242 7.01 -8.40 -11.51
CA SER A 242 7.17 -7.95 -12.89
C SER A 242 5.87 -8.07 -13.70
N ASN A 243 5.78 -7.34 -14.81
CA ASN A 243 4.66 -7.41 -15.74
C ASN A 243 4.45 -8.84 -16.28
N GLU A 244 5.54 -9.54 -16.58
CA GLU A 244 5.52 -10.90 -17.12
C GLU A 244 4.90 -11.89 -16.12
N ALA A 245 5.22 -11.75 -14.83
CA ALA A 245 4.59 -12.54 -13.77
C ALA A 245 3.09 -12.23 -13.62
N ILE A 246 2.71 -10.95 -13.78
CA ILE A 246 1.31 -10.51 -13.71
C ILE A 246 0.50 -11.11 -14.86
N GLU A 247 1.01 -11.12 -16.09
CA GLU A 247 0.30 -11.70 -17.25
C GLU A 247 -0.03 -13.18 -17.02
N ILE A 248 0.93 -13.94 -16.49
CA ILE A 248 0.73 -15.35 -16.14
C ILE A 248 -0.31 -15.49 -15.03
N ALA A 249 -0.28 -14.64 -14.00
CA ALA A 249 -1.28 -14.68 -12.94
C ALA A 249 -2.70 -14.40 -13.46
N ILE A 250 -2.87 -13.49 -14.42
CA ILE A 250 -4.16 -13.23 -15.10
C ILE A 250 -4.64 -14.49 -15.83
N GLU A 251 -3.73 -15.19 -16.52
CA GLU A 251 -4.07 -16.44 -17.21
C GLU A 251 -4.47 -17.55 -16.23
N ILE A 252 -3.74 -17.72 -15.12
CA ILE A 252 -4.09 -18.67 -14.06
C ILE A 252 -5.50 -18.38 -13.54
N ALA A 253 -5.80 -17.12 -13.18
CA ALA A 253 -7.13 -16.75 -12.68
C ALA A 253 -8.24 -17.07 -13.70
N ARG A 254 -7.99 -16.81 -14.98
CA ARG A 254 -8.94 -17.09 -16.07
C ARG A 254 -9.21 -18.60 -16.22
N ILE A 255 -8.16 -19.41 -16.26
CA ILE A 255 -8.28 -20.87 -16.44
C ILE A 255 -9.00 -21.52 -15.24
N LEU A 256 -8.72 -21.03 -14.03
CA LEU A 256 -9.37 -21.51 -12.81
C LEU A 256 -10.78 -20.94 -12.61
N LYS A 257 -11.26 -20.04 -13.49
CA LYS A 257 -12.52 -19.29 -13.31
C LYS A 257 -12.59 -18.61 -11.93
N GLY A 258 -11.46 -18.09 -11.48
CA GLY A 258 -11.27 -17.44 -10.18
C GLY A 258 -11.32 -15.92 -10.26
N ALA A 259 -11.22 -15.29 -9.08
CA ALA A 259 -11.06 -13.85 -8.95
C ALA A 259 -9.58 -13.45 -8.93
N ILE A 260 -9.27 -12.27 -9.47
CA ILE A 260 -7.95 -11.64 -9.41
C ILE A 260 -8.07 -10.18 -8.98
N ASP A 261 -7.32 -9.83 -7.94
CA ASP A 261 -7.26 -8.47 -7.42
C ASP A 261 -5.83 -8.10 -7.00
N SER A 262 -5.60 -6.81 -6.81
CA SER A 262 -4.29 -6.26 -6.47
C SER A 262 -4.38 -5.34 -5.27
N THR A 263 -3.23 -4.86 -4.79
CA THR A 263 -3.19 -3.84 -3.73
C THR A 263 -3.93 -2.55 -4.11
N ALA A 264 -4.31 -2.36 -5.39
CA ALA A 264 -5.10 -1.21 -5.83
C ALA A 264 -6.43 -1.11 -5.08
N SER A 265 -7.16 -2.21 -4.84
CA SER A 265 -8.49 -2.17 -4.20
C SER A 265 -8.47 -1.56 -2.80
N ILE A 266 -7.39 -1.78 -2.05
CA ILE A 266 -7.12 -1.18 -0.74
C ILE A 266 -6.16 0.03 -0.81
N CYS A 267 -6.05 0.69 -1.97
CA CYS A 267 -5.14 1.81 -2.20
C CYS A 267 -5.77 2.89 -3.09
N HIS A 268 -5.53 2.83 -4.40
CA HIS A 268 -5.98 3.79 -5.41
C HIS A 268 -7.14 3.26 -6.27
N GLY A 269 -7.80 2.17 -5.88
CA GLY A 269 -9.00 1.64 -6.55
C GLY A 269 -10.06 2.71 -6.74
N PRO A 270 -10.44 3.47 -5.70
CA PRO A 270 -11.34 4.60 -5.85
C PRO A 270 -10.81 5.72 -6.76
N THR A 271 -9.49 5.89 -6.85
CA THR A 271 -8.89 6.82 -7.82
C THR A 271 -9.06 6.33 -9.24
N LEU A 272 -8.91 5.03 -9.50
CA LEU A 272 -9.17 4.46 -10.82
C LEU A 272 -10.64 4.63 -11.21
N LEU A 273 -11.58 4.42 -10.28
CA LEU A 273 -13.02 4.64 -10.52
C LEU A 273 -13.33 6.12 -10.83
N GLY A 274 -12.76 7.06 -10.07
CA GLY A 274 -13.01 8.49 -10.28
C GLY A 274 -12.32 9.07 -11.52
N LEU A 275 -11.32 8.38 -12.06
CA LEU A 275 -10.65 8.73 -13.33
C LEU A 275 -11.27 8.01 -14.53
N ASP A 276 -12.12 7.01 -14.33
CA ASP A 276 -12.68 6.24 -15.43
C ASP A 276 -13.61 7.11 -16.30
N GLY A 277 -13.43 7.03 -17.62
CA GLY A 277 -14.11 7.91 -18.58
C GLY A 277 -13.60 9.36 -18.62
N ALA A 278 -12.67 9.78 -17.73
CA ALA A 278 -12.09 11.11 -17.78
C ALA A 278 -11.02 11.20 -18.89
N ILE A 279 -11.26 12.05 -19.89
CA ILE A 279 -10.24 12.40 -20.89
C ILE A 279 -9.40 13.54 -20.31
N MET A 280 -8.17 13.21 -19.91
CA MET A 280 -7.20 14.17 -19.36
C MET A 280 -5.84 14.02 -20.02
N LYS A 281 -5.09 15.12 -20.12
CA LYS A 281 -3.70 15.08 -20.56
C LYS A 281 -2.88 14.27 -19.54
N SER A 282 -2.12 13.29 -20.01
CA SER A 282 -1.26 12.47 -19.16
C SER A 282 -0.02 13.25 -18.72
N PHE A 283 0.30 13.18 -17.42
CA PHE A 283 1.53 13.74 -16.86
C PHE A 283 2.66 12.72 -16.93
N LYS A 284 3.92 13.19 -17.05
CA LYS A 284 5.13 12.38 -16.88
C LYS A 284 6.01 13.00 -15.81
N LEU A 285 6.53 12.19 -14.89
CA LEU A 285 7.39 12.68 -13.79
C LEU A 285 8.65 13.40 -14.32
N ASP A 286 9.12 13.01 -15.51
CA ASP A 286 10.31 13.60 -16.13
C ASP A 286 10.07 15.07 -16.56
N MET A 287 8.81 15.53 -16.59
CA MET A 287 8.43 16.92 -16.92
C MET A 287 8.48 17.86 -15.70
N LEU A 288 8.84 17.37 -14.50
CA LEU A 288 8.81 18.17 -13.27
C LEU A 288 9.67 19.44 -13.32
N SER A 289 10.74 19.45 -14.14
CA SER A 289 11.57 20.65 -14.36
C SER A 289 10.82 21.80 -15.02
N ASP A 290 9.73 21.50 -15.71
CA ASP A 290 8.96 22.44 -16.51
C ASP A 290 7.64 22.84 -15.81
N ILE A 291 7.42 22.37 -14.58
CA ILE A 291 6.23 22.64 -13.78
C ILE A 291 6.46 23.84 -12.86
N ASP A 292 5.58 24.84 -12.94
CA ASP A 292 5.66 26.03 -12.09
C ASP A 292 5.09 25.77 -10.69
N THR A 293 3.96 25.04 -10.62
CA THR A 293 3.21 24.81 -9.39
C THR A 293 2.85 23.34 -9.19
N VAL A 294 3.10 22.85 -7.98
CA VAL A 294 2.64 21.54 -7.53
C VAL A 294 1.66 21.72 -6.38
N VAL A 295 0.51 21.06 -6.49
CA VAL A 295 -0.43 20.88 -5.36
C VAL A 295 -0.35 19.44 -4.91
N ILE A 296 -0.05 19.19 -3.64
CA ILE A 296 -0.05 17.85 -3.04
C ILE A 296 -1.26 17.74 -2.12
N TRP A 297 -2.23 16.89 -2.50
CA TRP A 297 -3.48 16.76 -1.78
C TRP A 297 -3.61 15.37 -1.16
N GLY A 298 -3.75 15.32 0.17
CA GLY A 298 -3.98 14.09 0.94
C GLY A 298 -2.86 13.07 0.79
N ALA A 299 -1.62 13.55 0.70
CA ALA A 299 -0.43 12.73 0.50
C ALA A 299 0.77 13.30 1.26
N ASN A 300 1.65 12.41 1.71
CA ASN A 300 2.90 12.77 2.37
C ASN A 300 4.12 12.14 1.66
N PRO A 301 4.47 12.60 0.44
CA PRO A 301 5.61 12.09 -0.31
C PRO A 301 6.97 12.25 0.41
N ALA A 302 7.12 13.18 1.35
CA ALA A 302 8.34 13.26 2.19
C ALA A 302 8.59 11.94 2.98
N GLU A 303 7.51 11.25 3.37
CA GLU A 303 7.56 9.94 4.02
C GLU A 303 7.44 8.77 3.02
N ALA A 304 6.50 8.86 2.08
CA ALA A 304 6.11 7.74 1.21
C ALA A 304 6.85 7.66 -0.14
N HIS A 305 7.29 8.80 -0.68
CA HIS A 305 8.03 8.90 -1.96
C HIS A 305 9.21 9.89 -1.84
N PRO A 306 10.17 9.69 -0.92
CA PRO A 306 11.04 10.79 -0.46
C PRO A 306 11.92 11.39 -1.55
N LYS A 307 12.41 10.57 -2.50
CA LYS A 307 13.20 11.07 -3.64
C LYS A 307 12.36 11.93 -4.58
N LEU A 308 11.09 11.58 -4.80
CA LEU A 308 10.17 12.39 -5.59
C LEU A 308 9.91 13.73 -4.90
N MET A 309 9.71 13.74 -3.58
CA MET A 309 9.56 15.00 -2.83
C MET A 309 10.80 15.90 -2.95
N TYR A 310 12.00 15.31 -2.84
CA TYR A 310 13.25 16.03 -3.07
C TYR A 310 13.32 16.64 -4.48
N ILE A 311 12.93 15.89 -5.51
CA ILE A 311 12.89 16.38 -6.90
C ILE A 311 11.87 17.53 -7.04
N ILE A 312 10.68 17.39 -6.47
CA ILE A 312 9.66 18.45 -6.46
C ILE A 312 10.25 19.72 -5.82
N LYS A 313 10.83 19.62 -4.62
CA LYS A 313 11.41 20.79 -3.93
C LYS A 313 12.57 21.42 -4.68
N LYS A 314 13.33 20.63 -5.45
CA LYS A 314 14.48 21.10 -6.23
C LYS A 314 14.06 21.89 -7.48
N TYR A 315 13.01 21.45 -8.17
CA TYR A 315 12.66 21.97 -9.49
C TYR A 315 11.42 22.88 -9.51
N VAL A 316 10.48 22.68 -8.60
CA VAL A 316 9.19 23.36 -8.61
C VAL A 316 9.26 24.63 -7.76
N LYS A 317 8.77 25.74 -8.33
CA LYS A 317 8.86 27.07 -7.71
C LYS A 317 7.82 27.31 -6.64
N SER A 318 6.61 26.77 -6.81
CA SER A 318 5.49 26.95 -5.88
C SER A 318 4.87 25.62 -5.50
N ILE A 319 4.82 25.33 -4.20
CA ILE A 319 4.31 24.09 -3.65
C ILE A 319 3.18 24.42 -2.67
N ALA A 320 1.99 23.92 -2.96
CA ALA A 320 0.86 23.93 -2.04
C ALA A 320 0.57 22.52 -1.52
N VAL A 321 0.27 22.39 -0.23
CA VAL A 321 -0.07 21.11 0.41
C VAL A 321 -1.40 21.23 1.12
N ILE A 322 -2.29 20.28 0.85
CA ILE A 322 -3.60 20.17 1.50
C ILE A 322 -3.64 18.81 2.18
N ASP A 323 -3.72 18.79 3.51
CA ASP A 323 -3.69 17.56 4.30
C ASP A 323 -4.49 17.76 5.60
N VAL A 324 -4.66 16.71 6.39
CA VAL A 324 -5.41 16.75 7.67
C VAL A 324 -4.52 17.03 8.88
N ARG A 325 -3.21 17.17 8.67
CA ARG A 325 -2.20 17.48 9.68
C ARG A 325 -1.02 18.20 9.04
N GLU A 326 -0.19 18.85 9.86
CA GLU A 326 1.06 19.45 9.38
C GLU A 326 2.12 18.37 9.13
N SER A 327 2.04 17.72 7.97
CA SER A 327 2.95 16.65 7.58
C SER A 327 4.36 17.16 7.24
N GLU A 328 5.36 16.26 7.22
CA GLU A 328 6.72 16.58 6.74
C GLU A 328 6.73 17.17 5.32
N THR A 329 5.76 16.80 4.49
CA THR A 329 5.57 17.42 3.17
C THR A 329 5.06 18.85 3.28
N MET A 330 4.10 19.12 4.17
CA MET A 330 3.55 20.46 4.39
C MET A 330 4.61 21.45 4.88
N LYS A 331 5.54 21.01 5.74
CA LYS A 331 6.68 21.82 6.22
C LYS A 331 7.62 22.28 5.09
N MET A 332 7.60 21.61 3.93
CA MET A 332 8.39 21.97 2.75
C MET A 332 7.63 22.86 1.75
N ALA A 333 6.35 23.13 2.00
CA ALA A 333 5.46 23.86 1.13
C ALA A 333 5.50 25.37 1.37
N ASP A 334 5.15 26.15 0.34
CA ASP A 334 4.98 27.60 0.45
C ASP A 334 3.59 27.94 1.03
N ILE A 335 2.62 27.04 0.86
CA ILE A 335 1.28 27.10 1.44
C ILE A 335 0.89 25.73 1.96
N GLY A 336 0.54 25.68 3.25
CA GLY A 336 -0.10 24.54 3.88
C GLY A 336 -1.54 24.85 4.22
N LEU A 337 -2.45 23.93 3.89
CA LEU A 337 -3.84 23.99 4.29
C LEU A 337 -4.22 22.73 5.07
N ILE A 338 -4.46 22.90 6.37
CA ILE A 338 -4.94 21.83 7.24
C ILE A 338 -6.47 21.80 7.19
N ILE A 339 -7.02 20.67 6.78
CA ILE A 339 -8.47 20.46 6.68
C ILE A 339 -8.95 19.42 7.70
N GLU A 340 -10.22 19.49 8.06
CA GLU A 340 -10.83 18.41 8.84
C GLU A 340 -10.88 17.10 8.02
N PRO A 341 -10.58 15.93 8.63
CA PRO A 341 -10.70 14.64 7.95
C PRO A 341 -12.06 14.43 7.26
N GLY A 342 -12.02 14.07 5.98
CA GLY A 342 -13.21 13.78 5.18
C GLY A 342 -13.95 15.00 4.64
N LYS A 343 -13.36 16.22 4.72
CA LYS A 343 -13.92 17.43 4.12
C LYS A 343 -13.34 17.79 2.74
N ASP A 344 -12.51 16.93 2.15
CA ASP A 344 -11.87 17.14 0.83
C ASP A 344 -12.88 17.50 -0.26
N LEU A 345 -13.93 16.69 -0.44
CA LEU A 345 -15.01 16.92 -1.41
C LEU A 345 -15.60 18.34 -1.30
N LYS A 346 -15.79 18.79 -0.06
CA LYS A 346 -16.36 20.11 0.24
C LYS A 346 -15.40 21.23 -0.13
N LEU A 347 -14.11 21.06 0.15
CA LEU A 347 -13.08 22.02 -0.22
C LEU A 347 -12.95 22.12 -1.76
N ILE A 348 -12.91 20.99 -2.46
CA ILE A 348 -12.82 20.96 -3.93
C ILE A 348 -13.99 21.74 -4.54
N ARG A 349 -15.22 21.48 -4.11
CA ARG A 349 -16.41 22.21 -4.57
C ARG A 349 -16.37 23.70 -4.24
N THR A 350 -15.85 24.07 -3.06
CA THR A 350 -15.65 25.47 -2.68
C THR A 350 -14.68 26.17 -3.64
N ILE A 351 -13.53 25.55 -3.93
CA ILE A 351 -12.53 26.09 -4.88
C ILE A 351 -13.16 26.29 -6.27
N ARG A 352 -13.84 25.26 -6.80
CA ARG A 352 -14.56 25.33 -8.09
C ARG A 352 -15.61 26.45 -8.12
N SER A 353 -16.36 26.61 -7.02
CA SER A 353 -17.37 27.67 -6.87
C SER A 353 -16.75 29.07 -6.93
N ILE A 354 -15.60 29.27 -6.29
CA ILE A 354 -14.86 30.55 -6.31
C ILE A 354 -14.33 30.82 -7.72
N ILE A 355 -13.75 29.83 -8.40
CA ILE A 355 -13.25 29.95 -9.78
C ILE A 355 -14.38 30.41 -10.73
N LYS A 356 -15.61 29.92 -10.52
CA LYS A 356 -16.80 30.31 -11.30
C LYS A 356 -17.42 31.66 -10.90
N GLY A 357 -16.84 32.37 -9.93
CA GLY A 357 -17.30 33.69 -9.50
C GLY A 357 -18.53 33.70 -8.59
N TYR A 358 -18.94 32.56 -8.03
CA TYR A 358 -20.03 32.52 -7.05
C TYR A 358 -19.57 33.06 -5.69
N LYS A 359 -20.20 34.15 -5.23
CA LYS A 359 -19.84 34.87 -3.98
C LYS A 359 -20.42 34.28 -2.68
N ASN A 360 -21.38 33.36 -2.77
CA ASN A 360 -22.13 32.89 -1.61
C ASN A 360 -21.62 31.56 -1.07
N GLY A 361 -20.99 31.57 0.11
CA GLY A 361 -21.03 30.42 1.01
C GLY A 361 -19.76 30.02 1.78
N VAL A 362 -18.67 30.79 1.78
CA VAL A 362 -17.41 30.34 2.42
C VAL A 362 -17.40 30.60 3.93
N LYS A 363 -18.36 30.04 4.67
CA LYS A 363 -18.32 29.84 6.13
C LYS A 363 -18.46 28.37 6.49
N LEU A 364 -17.84 27.53 5.66
CA LEU A 364 -18.15 26.10 5.59
C LEU A 364 -17.03 25.20 6.14
N MET A 365 -15.87 25.77 6.46
CA MET A 365 -14.73 25.05 7.02
C MET A 365 -14.14 25.92 8.13
N ASN A 366 -13.53 25.31 9.14
CA ASN A 366 -12.72 26.01 10.16
C ASN A 366 -11.38 26.47 9.55
N ILE A 367 -11.45 27.11 8.38
CA ILE A 367 -10.33 27.56 7.57
C ILE A 367 -10.63 29.01 7.22
N ASP A 368 -9.61 29.86 7.37
CA ASP A 368 -9.70 31.25 6.97
C ASP A 368 -9.97 31.34 5.46
N THR A 369 -10.97 32.14 5.09
CA THR A 369 -11.38 32.32 3.70
C THR A 369 -10.23 32.91 2.88
N ASP A 370 -9.41 33.76 3.50
CA ASP A 370 -8.25 34.40 2.87
C ASP A 370 -7.22 33.37 2.37
N ILE A 371 -7.04 32.25 3.09
CA ILE A 371 -6.11 31.17 2.68
C ILE A 371 -6.65 30.44 1.45
N ILE A 372 -7.96 30.19 1.40
CA ILE A 372 -8.60 29.54 0.25
C ILE A 372 -8.53 30.45 -0.97
N GLU A 373 -8.81 31.75 -0.80
CA GLU A 373 -8.68 32.73 -1.88
C GLU A 373 -7.24 32.84 -2.39
N ARG A 374 -6.25 32.81 -1.49
CA ARG A 374 -4.83 32.80 -1.86
C ARG A 374 -4.47 31.55 -2.67
N LEU A 375 -4.96 30.37 -2.26
CA LEU A 375 -4.79 29.14 -3.03
C LEU A 375 -5.41 29.28 -4.42
N VAL A 376 -6.67 29.73 -4.53
CA VAL A 376 -7.34 29.94 -5.83
C VAL A 376 -6.55 30.90 -6.73
N LYS A 377 -6.06 32.02 -6.20
CA LYS A 377 -5.23 32.97 -6.94
C LYS A 377 -3.96 32.32 -7.49
N ILE A 378 -3.33 31.43 -6.72
CA ILE A 378 -2.17 30.68 -7.22
C ILE A 378 -2.58 29.74 -8.34
N LEU A 379 -3.64 28.96 -8.14
CA LEU A 379 -4.12 28.03 -9.17
C LEU A 379 -4.38 28.72 -10.52
N LEU A 380 -5.01 29.90 -10.49
CA LEU A 380 -5.35 30.69 -11.68
C LEU A 380 -4.14 31.40 -12.31
N ASN A 381 -3.10 31.73 -11.53
CA ASN A 381 -1.90 32.41 -12.04
C ASN A 381 -0.78 31.45 -12.49
N THR A 382 -0.87 30.17 -12.15
CA THR A 382 0.04 29.12 -12.62
C THR A 382 -0.04 28.98 -14.14
N LYS A 383 1.09 28.89 -14.84
CA LYS A 383 1.12 28.58 -16.29
C LYS A 383 1.07 27.08 -16.56
N LYS A 384 1.85 26.30 -15.80
CA LYS A 384 1.84 24.84 -15.86
C LYS A 384 1.84 24.22 -14.47
N GLY A 385 0.78 23.49 -14.12
CA GLY A 385 0.55 22.96 -12.78
C GLY A 385 0.24 21.47 -12.76
N VAL A 386 0.56 20.78 -11.67
CA VAL A 386 0.11 19.40 -11.42
C VAL A 386 -0.46 19.26 -10.02
N ILE A 387 -1.60 18.59 -9.92
CA ILE A 387 -2.17 18.14 -8.66
C ILE A 387 -1.75 16.68 -8.45
N PHE A 388 -0.92 16.44 -7.45
CA PHE A 388 -0.65 15.11 -6.93
C PHE A 388 -1.71 14.72 -5.89
N THR A 389 -2.36 13.57 -6.08
CA THR A 389 -3.38 13.06 -5.14
C THR A 389 -2.92 11.79 -4.45
N GLY A 390 -3.20 11.68 -3.15
CA GLY A 390 -2.85 10.52 -2.33
C GLY A 390 -4.05 9.82 -1.69
N LEU A 391 -3.72 9.01 -0.69
CA LEU A 391 -4.67 8.14 0.01
C LEU A 391 -5.64 8.90 0.91
N GLY A 392 -5.34 10.16 1.27
CA GLY A 392 -6.26 11.02 2.01
C GLY A 392 -7.59 11.20 1.29
N LEU A 393 -7.60 11.15 -0.05
CA LEU A 393 -8.80 11.28 -0.87
C LEU A 393 -9.42 9.92 -1.21
N SER A 394 -8.62 8.88 -1.48
CA SER A 394 -9.16 7.57 -1.88
C SER A 394 -9.72 6.78 -0.71
N MET A 395 -9.21 6.97 0.51
CA MET A 395 -9.52 6.14 1.69
C MET A 395 -10.36 6.84 2.77
N ASN A 396 -10.97 7.97 2.45
CA ASN A 396 -11.95 8.65 3.32
C ASN A 396 -13.38 8.34 2.87
N ARG A 397 -14.42 8.84 3.55
CA ARG A 397 -15.83 8.54 3.24
C ARG A 397 -16.25 8.82 1.78
N ALA A 398 -15.76 9.89 1.16
CA ALA A 398 -16.16 10.30 -0.19
C ALA A 398 -15.42 9.52 -1.31
N ARG A 399 -14.25 8.93 -1.02
CA ARG A 399 -13.52 8.01 -1.91
C ARG A 399 -13.42 8.55 -3.36
N PHE A 400 -13.99 7.84 -4.33
CA PHE A 400 -13.91 8.16 -5.75
C PHE A 400 -14.61 9.48 -6.10
N MET A 401 -15.60 9.93 -5.32
CA MET A 401 -16.27 11.23 -5.56
C MET A 401 -15.32 12.41 -5.37
N ASN A 402 -14.34 12.30 -4.46
CA ASN A 402 -13.28 13.31 -4.35
C ASN A 402 -12.50 13.43 -5.67
N ILE A 403 -12.25 12.29 -6.31
CA ILE A 403 -11.44 12.22 -7.53
C ILE A 403 -12.24 12.73 -8.73
N VAL A 404 -13.52 12.37 -8.86
CA VAL A 404 -14.42 12.94 -9.87
C VAL A 404 -14.42 14.47 -9.81
N GLU A 405 -14.51 15.04 -8.60
CA GLU A 405 -14.55 16.49 -8.44
C GLU A 405 -13.18 17.15 -8.65
N LEU A 406 -12.07 16.45 -8.35
CA LEU A 406 -10.73 16.89 -8.73
C LEU A 406 -10.53 16.89 -10.24
N VAL A 407 -11.06 15.88 -10.96
CA VAL A 407 -11.03 15.84 -12.42
C VAL A 407 -11.72 17.08 -12.98
N GLU A 408 -12.90 17.41 -12.47
CA GLU A 408 -13.64 18.60 -12.90
C GLU A 408 -12.92 19.90 -12.55
N LEU A 409 -12.30 19.99 -11.37
CA LEU A 409 -11.45 21.13 -11.01
C LEU A 409 -10.29 21.29 -12.00
N VAL A 410 -9.60 20.20 -12.35
CA VAL A 410 -8.47 20.27 -13.29
C VAL A 410 -8.95 20.65 -14.69
N LYS A 411 -10.13 20.19 -15.15
CA LYS A 411 -10.71 20.65 -16.41
C LYS A 411 -11.00 22.15 -16.40
N GLU A 412 -11.61 22.67 -15.33
CA GLU A 412 -11.88 24.10 -15.16
C GLU A 412 -10.59 24.93 -15.13
N LEU A 413 -9.52 24.42 -14.50
CA LEU A 413 -8.21 25.08 -14.53
C LEU A 413 -7.58 25.06 -15.93
N ASN A 414 -7.85 24.02 -16.74
CA ASN A 414 -7.38 23.92 -18.12
C ASN A 414 -8.01 24.94 -19.08
N ASP A 415 -9.09 25.61 -18.68
CA ASP A 415 -9.63 26.77 -19.43
C ASP A 415 -8.71 28.01 -19.31
N TYR A 416 -7.82 28.05 -18.31
CA TYR A 416 -6.92 29.18 -18.04
C TYR A 416 -5.46 28.85 -18.34
N SER A 417 -4.99 27.66 -17.98
CA SER A 417 -3.58 27.26 -18.10
C SER A 417 -3.40 25.75 -18.06
N GLU A 418 -2.18 25.24 -18.28
CA GLU A 418 -1.98 23.80 -18.43
C GLU A 418 -1.93 23.07 -17.08
N TRP A 419 -2.95 22.25 -16.78
CA TRP A 419 -3.05 21.52 -15.52
C TRP A 419 -3.17 20.00 -15.67
N TYR A 420 -2.47 19.28 -14.80
CA TYR A 420 -2.44 17.83 -14.75
C TYR A 420 -2.97 17.28 -13.41
N LEU A 421 -3.43 16.03 -13.43
CA LEU A 421 -3.77 15.24 -12.24
C LEU A 421 -2.94 13.95 -12.23
N GLN A 422 -2.16 13.71 -11.18
CA GLN A 422 -1.30 12.54 -11.06
C GLN A 422 -1.45 11.87 -9.69
N PRO A 423 -2.03 10.67 -9.61
CA PRO A 423 -2.04 9.90 -8.36
C PRO A 423 -0.63 9.45 -7.94
N LEU A 424 -0.30 9.60 -6.65
CA LEU A 424 0.96 9.12 -6.07
C LEU A 424 0.88 7.62 -5.75
N ARG A 425 0.92 6.79 -6.80
CA ARG A 425 0.74 5.34 -6.71
C ARG A 425 1.74 4.70 -5.73
N GLY A 426 1.25 3.74 -4.95
CA GLY A 426 1.95 3.10 -3.84
C GLY A 426 3.13 2.22 -4.26
N HIS A 427 2.88 0.94 -4.53
CA HIS A 427 3.92 -0.04 -4.89
C HIS A 427 4.51 0.20 -6.29
N PHE A 428 5.75 -0.26 -6.50
CA PHE A 428 6.53 0.04 -7.71
C PHE A 428 5.88 -0.42 -9.02
N ASN A 429 5.04 -1.46 -9.00
CA ASN A 429 4.37 -1.97 -10.21
C ASN A 429 2.85 -2.11 -10.08
N VAL A 430 2.21 -1.43 -9.11
CA VAL A 430 0.73 -1.43 -9.02
C VAL A 430 0.08 -0.89 -10.30
N THR A 431 0.74 0.07 -10.96
CA THR A 431 0.29 0.59 -12.26
C THR A 431 0.33 -0.49 -13.34
N GLY A 432 1.38 -1.33 -13.36
CA GLY A 432 1.50 -2.42 -14.31
C GLY A 432 0.39 -3.44 -14.15
N THR A 433 0.07 -3.83 -12.92
CA THR A 433 -1.08 -4.71 -12.65
C THR A 433 -2.37 -4.16 -13.24
N ASN A 434 -2.64 -2.86 -13.06
CA ASN A 434 -3.89 -2.28 -13.56
C ASN A 434 -3.93 -2.14 -15.09
N ILE A 435 -2.81 -1.82 -15.72
CA ILE A 435 -2.72 -1.75 -17.19
C ILE A 435 -2.96 -3.13 -17.79
N LEU A 436 -2.28 -4.16 -17.28
CA LEU A 436 -2.36 -5.52 -17.83
C LEU A 436 -3.74 -6.14 -17.64
N LEU A 437 -4.36 -5.96 -16.46
CA LEU A 437 -5.75 -6.36 -16.24
C LEU A 437 -6.70 -5.61 -17.18
N LYS A 438 -6.55 -4.28 -17.32
CA LYS A 438 -7.43 -3.48 -18.18
C LYS A 438 -7.29 -3.88 -19.65
N ASN A 439 -6.07 -4.12 -20.12
CA ASN A 439 -5.81 -4.59 -21.48
C ASN A 439 -6.40 -5.99 -21.73
N SER A 440 -6.34 -6.87 -20.73
CA SER A 440 -6.78 -8.27 -20.86
C SER A 440 -8.28 -8.48 -20.67
N THR A 441 -8.96 -7.57 -19.97
CA THR A 441 -10.34 -7.78 -19.47
C THR A 441 -11.25 -6.58 -19.63
N GLY A 442 -10.72 -5.40 -19.96
CA GLY A 442 -11.43 -4.11 -19.90
C GLY A 442 -11.44 -3.47 -18.51
N TYR A 443 -11.07 -4.20 -17.45
CA TYR A 443 -11.16 -3.75 -16.07
C TYR A 443 -9.81 -3.67 -15.35
N PRO A 444 -9.52 -2.63 -14.56
CA PRO A 444 -8.18 -2.42 -13.99
C PRO A 444 -7.88 -3.17 -12.68
N PHE A 445 -8.86 -3.68 -11.95
CA PHE A 445 -8.66 -4.44 -10.69
C PHE A 445 -9.95 -5.23 -10.35
N ALA A 446 -9.93 -6.04 -9.29
CA ALA A 446 -11.11 -6.77 -8.79
C ALA A 446 -11.91 -7.49 -9.90
N VAL A 447 -11.20 -8.22 -10.76
CA VAL A 447 -11.79 -8.92 -11.90
C VAL A 447 -12.14 -10.34 -11.49
N ASP A 448 -13.34 -10.77 -11.79
CA ASP A 448 -13.83 -12.12 -11.54
C ASP A 448 -14.10 -12.84 -12.87
N PHE A 449 -13.53 -14.04 -13.01
CA PHE A 449 -13.66 -14.92 -14.19
C PHE A 449 -14.65 -16.07 -13.97
N TYR A 450 -15.47 -16.03 -12.92
CA TYR A 450 -16.47 -17.07 -12.61
C TYR A 450 -17.46 -17.28 -13.77
N SER A 451 -17.82 -16.22 -14.50
CA SER A 451 -18.61 -16.27 -15.73
C SER A 451 -17.74 -16.25 -16.99
N ASP A 452 -18.30 -16.68 -18.13
CA ASP A 452 -17.60 -16.69 -19.42
C ASP A 452 -17.12 -15.30 -19.87
N THR A 453 -17.80 -14.24 -19.41
CA THR A 453 -17.35 -12.85 -19.55
C THR A 453 -16.77 -12.37 -18.23
N PRO A 454 -15.57 -11.76 -18.21
CA PRO A 454 -15.02 -11.18 -17.00
C PRO A 454 -15.91 -10.07 -16.45
N ILE A 455 -16.07 -10.00 -15.13
CA ILE A 455 -16.83 -8.94 -14.47
C ILE A 455 -15.97 -8.18 -13.47
N MET A 456 -16.26 -6.89 -13.29
CA MET A 456 -15.74 -6.08 -12.19
C MET A 456 -16.90 -5.33 -11.55
N ALA A 457 -17.18 -5.62 -10.28
CA ALA A 457 -18.16 -4.92 -9.48
C ALA A 457 -17.50 -4.51 -8.15
N PRO A 458 -16.87 -3.32 -8.08
CA PRO A 458 -16.25 -2.85 -6.83
C PRO A 458 -17.29 -2.76 -5.70
N GLY A 459 -17.01 -3.38 -4.55
CA GLY A 459 -17.99 -3.62 -3.50
C GLY A 459 -18.55 -5.04 -3.48
N VAL A 460 -18.25 -5.85 -4.51
CA VAL A 460 -18.63 -7.26 -4.66
C VAL A 460 -17.40 -8.11 -4.99
N THR A 461 -16.71 -7.81 -6.10
CA THR A 461 -15.59 -8.62 -6.62
C THR A 461 -14.22 -8.22 -6.09
N THR A 462 -14.14 -7.32 -5.10
CA THR A 462 -12.84 -6.94 -4.52
C THR A 462 -12.40 -7.96 -3.48
N ALA A 463 -11.09 -8.09 -3.27
CA ALA A 463 -10.56 -9.05 -2.30
C ALA A 463 -11.16 -8.90 -0.89
N ILE A 464 -11.42 -7.65 -0.45
CA ILE A 464 -12.06 -7.39 0.84
C ILE A 464 -13.49 -7.96 0.89
N ASP A 465 -14.28 -7.71 -0.16
CA ASP A 465 -15.69 -8.09 -0.20
C ASP A 465 -15.82 -9.61 -0.38
N LEU A 466 -15.05 -10.22 -1.28
CA LEU A 466 -14.99 -11.66 -1.50
C LEU A 466 -14.60 -12.44 -0.23
N LEU A 467 -13.56 -11.97 0.48
CA LEU A 467 -13.16 -12.59 1.75
C LEU A 467 -14.26 -12.42 2.81
N LYS A 468 -14.72 -11.20 3.05
CA LYS A 468 -15.72 -10.91 4.08
C LYS A 468 -17.03 -11.68 3.89
N ASN A 469 -17.45 -11.86 2.65
CA ASN A 469 -18.67 -12.60 2.31
C ASN A 469 -18.43 -14.12 2.21
N ARG A 470 -17.18 -14.59 2.36
CA ARG A 470 -16.77 -15.99 2.21
C ARG A 470 -17.17 -16.57 0.85
N GLU A 471 -17.01 -15.76 -0.20
CA GLU A 471 -17.35 -16.12 -1.58
C GLU A 471 -16.19 -16.84 -2.29
N VAL A 472 -15.02 -16.91 -1.66
CA VAL A 472 -13.82 -17.61 -2.16
C VAL A 472 -13.45 -18.75 -1.21
N ASP A 473 -12.95 -19.84 -1.77
CA ASP A 473 -12.63 -21.07 -1.02
C ASP A 473 -11.15 -21.46 -1.03
N SER A 474 -10.31 -20.71 -1.74
CA SER A 474 -8.85 -20.73 -1.59
C SER A 474 -8.24 -19.39 -1.99
N VAL A 475 -7.04 -19.10 -1.51
CA VAL A 475 -6.34 -17.83 -1.81
C VAL A 475 -4.89 -18.10 -2.18
N ILE A 476 -4.42 -17.46 -3.25
CA ILE A 476 -3.01 -17.34 -3.59
C ILE A 476 -2.59 -15.88 -3.50
N VAL A 477 -1.59 -15.61 -2.66
CA VAL A 477 -1.01 -14.28 -2.45
C VAL A 477 0.35 -14.22 -3.13
N ILE A 478 0.52 -13.25 -4.03
CA ILE A 478 1.74 -13.07 -4.81
C ILE A 478 2.32 -11.69 -4.51
N ALA A 479 3.57 -11.65 -4.00
CA ALA A 479 4.33 -10.42 -3.75
C ALA A 479 3.55 -9.34 -2.95
N SER A 480 2.85 -9.77 -1.89
CA SER A 480 2.00 -8.93 -1.05
C SER A 480 1.84 -9.53 0.34
N ASP A 481 1.35 -8.71 1.28
CA ASP A 481 1.15 -9.10 2.66
C ASP A 481 -0.20 -8.60 3.20
N PRO A 482 -1.32 -9.17 2.76
CA PRO A 482 -2.66 -8.79 3.21
C PRO A 482 -2.82 -8.86 4.74
N ALA A 483 -2.23 -9.83 5.45
CA ALA A 483 -2.30 -9.91 6.90
C ALA A 483 -1.77 -8.65 7.62
N ALA A 484 -0.80 -7.96 7.00
CA ALA A 484 -0.26 -6.71 7.53
C ALA A 484 -1.07 -5.46 7.15
N HIS A 485 -2.00 -5.54 6.20
CA HIS A 485 -2.61 -4.33 5.60
C HIS A 485 -4.14 -4.36 5.47
N MET A 486 -4.78 -5.53 5.54
CA MET A 486 -6.23 -5.67 5.50
C MET A 486 -6.86 -5.51 6.88
N PRO A 487 -8.15 -5.13 6.96
CA PRO A 487 -8.92 -5.18 8.20
C PRO A 487 -8.88 -6.56 8.84
N ASN A 488 -8.89 -6.63 10.18
CA ASN A 488 -8.66 -7.89 10.88
C ASN A 488 -9.69 -8.98 10.54
N GLU A 489 -10.95 -8.62 10.27
CA GLU A 489 -11.98 -9.59 9.86
C GLU A 489 -11.60 -10.34 8.57
N CYS A 490 -10.94 -9.69 7.62
CA CYS A 490 -10.46 -10.34 6.41
C CYS A 490 -9.26 -11.25 6.69
N VAL A 491 -8.41 -10.88 7.65
CA VAL A 491 -7.24 -11.68 8.06
C VAL A 491 -7.68 -12.95 8.79
N GLU A 492 -8.72 -12.86 9.63
CA GLU A 492 -9.35 -14.02 10.29
C GLU A 492 -9.83 -15.04 9.26
N ILE A 493 -10.57 -14.58 8.24
CA ILE A 493 -11.06 -15.46 7.17
C ILE A 493 -9.89 -16.03 6.34
N LEU A 494 -8.90 -15.20 6.02
CA LEU A 494 -7.70 -15.63 5.30
C LEU A 494 -6.94 -16.74 6.04
N ALA A 495 -6.95 -16.74 7.38
CA ALA A 495 -6.31 -17.76 8.21
C ALA A 495 -7.06 -19.10 8.26
N GLU A 496 -8.33 -19.13 7.84
CA GLU A 496 -9.17 -20.32 7.76
C GLU A 496 -9.16 -20.98 6.37
N LEU A 497 -8.89 -20.21 5.32
CA LEU A 497 -8.90 -20.68 3.94
C LEU A 497 -7.56 -21.36 3.57
N PRO A 498 -7.59 -22.35 2.66
CA PRO A 498 -6.37 -22.84 1.99
C PRO A 498 -5.59 -21.67 1.37
N LEU A 499 -4.36 -21.46 1.85
CA LEU A 499 -3.57 -20.28 1.51
C LEU A 499 -2.20 -20.64 0.94
N ILE A 500 -1.93 -20.16 -0.28
CA ILE A 500 -0.64 -20.25 -0.94
C ILE A 500 0.01 -18.86 -0.93
N VAL A 501 1.28 -18.78 -0.55
CA VAL A 501 2.06 -17.53 -0.57
C VAL A 501 3.29 -17.70 -1.47
N ILE A 502 3.41 -16.82 -2.45
CA ILE A 502 4.58 -16.69 -3.32
C ILE A 502 5.25 -15.36 -2.99
N ASP A 503 6.36 -15.40 -2.24
CA ASP A 503 7.07 -14.22 -1.78
C ASP A 503 8.55 -14.53 -1.48
N SER A 504 9.37 -13.50 -1.46
CA SER A 504 10.82 -13.54 -1.22
C SER A 504 11.22 -13.56 0.26
N ARG A 505 10.35 -13.03 1.13
CA ARG A 505 10.62 -12.83 2.57
C ARG A 505 9.52 -13.42 3.42
N TRP A 506 9.86 -13.76 4.66
CA TRP A 506 8.88 -14.21 5.63
C TRP A 506 7.98 -13.04 6.07
N SER A 507 6.69 -13.13 5.72
CA SER A 507 5.69 -12.08 5.93
C SER A 507 4.63 -12.52 6.96
N LEU A 508 3.79 -11.57 7.39
CA LEU A 508 2.66 -11.88 8.27
C LEU A 508 1.65 -12.80 7.58
N THR A 509 1.55 -12.74 6.25
CA THR A 509 0.69 -13.62 5.47
C THR A 509 1.31 -15.00 5.29
N ALA A 510 2.64 -15.09 5.12
CA ALA A 510 3.34 -16.37 5.03
C ALA A 510 3.17 -17.21 6.31
N SER A 511 3.11 -16.58 7.48
CA SER A 511 2.86 -17.29 8.75
C SER A 511 1.44 -17.85 8.86
N LEU A 512 0.49 -17.43 8.01
CA LEU A 512 -0.87 -17.98 7.91
C LEU A 512 -0.98 -19.07 6.82
N ALA A 513 -0.03 -19.14 5.89
CA ALA A 513 -0.11 -19.99 4.70
C ALA A 513 -0.06 -21.49 4.98
N ASP A 514 -0.63 -22.29 4.08
CA ASP A 514 -0.45 -23.74 4.01
C ASP A 514 0.74 -24.12 3.13
N VAL A 515 1.01 -23.33 2.09
CA VAL A 515 2.15 -23.50 1.18
C VAL A 515 2.85 -22.17 1.01
N VAL A 516 4.17 -22.14 1.20
CA VAL A 516 5.01 -20.98 0.89
C VAL A 516 6.03 -21.38 -0.16
N ILE A 517 6.06 -20.66 -1.29
CA ILE A 517 7.01 -20.86 -2.38
C ILE A 517 7.90 -19.62 -2.50
N PRO A 518 9.20 -19.72 -2.18
CA PRO A 518 10.10 -18.57 -2.22
C PRO A 518 10.45 -18.15 -3.64
N THR A 519 10.51 -16.84 -3.87
CA THR A 519 10.91 -16.23 -5.16
C THR A 519 11.92 -15.12 -4.99
N CYS A 520 12.64 -14.81 -6.06
CA CYS A 520 13.66 -13.76 -6.11
C CYS A 520 13.07 -12.35 -6.06
N LEU A 521 13.89 -11.39 -5.60
CA LEU A 521 13.53 -9.98 -5.57
C LEU A 521 13.57 -9.35 -6.98
N THR A 522 12.41 -9.02 -7.55
CA THR A 522 12.30 -8.30 -8.83
C THR A 522 13.06 -6.95 -8.79
N GLY A 523 13.92 -6.72 -9.80
CA GLY A 523 14.78 -5.54 -9.93
C GLY A 523 16.03 -5.54 -9.04
N ILE A 524 16.28 -6.61 -8.30
CA ILE A 524 17.50 -6.81 -7.49
C ILE A 524 18.19 -8.11 -7.90
N GLU A 525 17.46 -9.21 -7.94
CA GLU A 525 17.94 -10.56 -8.26
C GLU A 525 17.41 -11.05 -9.61
N CYS A 526 16.26 -10.52 -10.04
CA CYS A 526 15.64 -10.80 -11.34
C CYS A 526 15.44 -9.53 -12.16
N GLU A 527 15.52 -9.68 -13.48
CA GLU A 527 15.10 -8.64 -14.42
C GLU A 527 13.59 -8.74 -14.71
N GLY A 528 13.06 -7.72 -15.39
CA GLY A 528 11.67 -7.71 -15.84
C GLY A 528 11.25 -6.33 -16.34
N SER A 529 9.98 -6.19 -16.71
CA SER A 529 9.40 -4.89 -17.02
C SER A 529 8.36 -4.48 -15.99
N ILE A 530 8.25 -3.17 -15.74
CA ILE A 530 7.31 -2.59 -14.77
C ILE A 530 6.77 -1.27 -15.32
N TYR A 531 5.66 -0.78 -14.76
CA TYR A 531 5.13 0.56 -15.04
C TYR A 531 5.23 1.47 -13.83
N ARG A 532 5.88 2.62 -14.02
CA ARG A 532 5.92 3.71 -13.03
C ARG A 532 4.54 4.35 -12.86
N MET A 533 4.35 5.12 -11.79
CA MET A 533 3.06 5.78 -11.48
C MET A 533 2.50 6.67 -12.60
N ASP A 534 3.36 7.16 -13.50
CA ASP A 534 3.03 8.00 -14.65
C ASP A 534 2.91 7.20 -15.97
N TYR A 535 2.64 5.89 -15.87
CA TYR A 535 2.43 4.98 -17.00
C TYR A 535 3.66 4.82 -17.92
N LYS A 536 4.86 5.22 -17.48
CA LYS A 536 6.11 4.93 -18.20
C LYS A 536 6.52 3.48 -17.92
N MET A 537 6.65 2.68 -18.97
CA MET A 537 7.23 1.34 -18.85
C MET A 537 8.75 1.46 -18.63
N ILE A 538 9.28 0.72 -17.66
CA ILE A 538 10.69 0.72 -17.27
C ILE A 538 11.17 -0.72 -17.22
N LYS A 539 12.29 -1.00 -17.88
CA LYS A 539 13.01 -2.26 -17.70
C LYS A 539 13.81 -2.20 -16.40
N VAL A 540 13.63 -3.18 -15.53
CA VAL A 540 14.45 -3.37 -14.34
C VAL A 540 15.46 -4.48 -14.60
N ASN A 541 16.71 -4.27 -14.18
CA ASN A 541 17.80 -5.23 -14.36
C ASN A 541 18.17 -5.83 -13.01
N LYS A 542 18.72 -7.05 -13.01
CA LYS A 542 19.33 -7.61 -11.81
C LYS A 542 20.61 -6.85 -11.42
N VAL A 543 20.79 -6.66 -10.13
CA VAL A 543 21.96 -6.01 -9.50
C VAL A 543 22.90 -7.06 -8.92
N VAL A 544 22.36 -8.12 -8.35
CA VAL A 544 23.09 -9.24 -7.76
C VAL A 544 22.51 -10.54 -8.32
N ASP A 545 23.27 -11.62 -8.21
CA ASP A 545 22.77 -12.96 -8.53
C ASP A 545 21.84 -13.47 -7.42
N PRO A 546 20.78 -14.20 -7.77
CA PRO A 546 19.86 -14.77 -6.79
C PRO A 546 20.55 -15.85 -5.93
N PRO A 547 19.99 -16.17 -4.75
CA PRO A 547 20.37 -17.36 -4.00
C PRO A 547 20.25 -18.64 -4.85
N GLU A 548 21.10 -19.63 -4.58
CA GLU A 548 21.09 -20.90 -5.32
C GLU A 548 19.69 -21.55 -5.24
N SER A 549 19.21 -22.10 -6.37
CA SER A 549 17.90 -22.77 -6.52
C SER A 549 16.64 -21.90 -6.34
N MET A 550 16.79 -20.60 -6.09
CA MET A 550 15.66 -19.66 -6.11
C MET A 550 15.34 -19.22 -7.54
N LEU A 551 14.05 -19.16 -7.86
CA LEU A 551 13.52 -18.77 -9.16
C LEU A 551 12.86 -17.39 -9.11
N CYS A 552 12.79 -16.71 -10.25
CA CYS A 552 12.01 -15.49 -10.38
C CYS A 552 10.51 -15.79 -10.29
N ASP A 553 9.70 -14.80 -9.90
CA ASP A 553 8.23 -14.94 -9.83
C ASP A 553 7.64 -15.50 -11.14
N VAL A 554 8.11 -14.98 -12.29
CA VAL A 554 7.66 -15.39 -13.62
C VAL A 554 7.88 -16.88 -13.89
N ASP A 555 8.99 -17.45 -13.43
CA ASP A 555 9.32 -18.86 -13.68
C ASP A 555 8.49 -19.77 -12.79
N VAL A 556 8.32 -19.41 -11.51
CA VAL A 556 7.46 -20.14 -10.57
C VAL A 556 6.01 -20.14 -11.05
N LEU A 557 5.50 -18.98 -11.48
CA LEU A 557 4.13 -18.87 -11.98
C LEU A 557 3.94 -19.61 -13.31
N ARG A 558 4.94 -19.61 -14.19
CA ARG A 558 4.88 -20.41 -15.43
C ARG A 558 4.79 -21.90 -15.12
N MET A 559 5.64 -22.39 -14.22
CA MET A 559 5.57 -23.78 -13.75
C MET A 559 4.19 -24.09 -13.16
N LEU A 560 3.64 -23.21 -12.32
CA LEU A 560 2.32 -23.37 -11.73
C LEU A 560 1.22 -23.45 -12.81
N LEU A 561 1.23 -22.53 -13.77
CA LEU A 561 0.30 -22.51 -14.89
C LEU A 561 0.36 -23.82 -15.71
N ASP A 562 1.57 -24.29 -16.03
CA ASP A 562 1.76 -25.52 -16.81
C ASP A 562 1.20 -26.75 -16.08
N HIS A 563 1.40 -26.83 -14.76
CA HIS A 563 0.85 -27.93 -13.95
C HIS A 563 -0.67 -27.86 -13.82
N ILE A 564 -1.25 -26.65 -13.70
CA ILE A 564 -2.71 -26.44 -13.68
C ILE A 564 -3.31 -26.85 -15.03
N LYS A 565 -2.73 -26.40 -16.14
CA LYS A 565 -3.16 -26.78 -17.50
C LYS A 565 -3.18 -28.29 -17.68
N LYS A 566 -2.09 -28.96 -17.30
CA LYS A 566 -2.00 -30.43 -17.34
C LYS A 566 -3.06 -31.10 -16.47
N GLY A 567 -3.30 -30.59 -15.26
CA GLY A 567 -4.32 -31.10 -14.35
C GLY A 567 -5.76 -30.95 -14.86
N LEU A 568 -6.00 -29.96 -15.71
CA LEU A 568 -7.29 -29.71 -16.38
C LEU A 568 -7.40 -30.37 -17.76
N GLY A 569 -6.36 -31.09 -18.21
CA GLY A 569 -6.35 -31.78 -19.51
C GLY A 569 -6.14 -30.89 -20.73
N TYR A 570 -5.48 -29.73 -20.56
CA TYR A 570 -4.96 -28.96 -21.69
C TYR A 570 -3.65 -29.60 -22.19
N ASP A 571 -3.52 -29.74 -23.51
CA ASP A 571 -2.35 -30.29 -24.21
C ASP A 571 -1.15 -29.32 -24.24
#